data_AF-A0A9D5IDW5-F1
#
_entry.id   AF-A0A9D5IDW5-F1
#
_cell.length_a   1.000
_cell.length_b   1.000
_cell.length_c   1.000
_cell.angle_alpha   90.00
_cell.angle_beta   90.00
_cell.angle_gamma   90.00
#
_symmetry.space_group_name_H-M   'P 1'
#
loop_
_entity.id
_entity.type
_entity.pdbx_description
1 polymer ?
#
loop_
_entity_poly.entity_id
_entity_poly.type
_entity_poly.pdbx_seq_one_letter_code
_entity_poly.pdbx_strand_id
1 'polypeptide(L)' 'MELTPMQKGANSLRALGRGEMVSLALAYLESHAQACTILGIEKPKHVSEEEMSDRVSRMTEDELIALLMPISALGHSD' A
#
# COMPACT_ATOMS: atom_id res chain seq x y z
N MET A 1 1.19 1.23 -28.41
CA MET A 1 0.09 1.46 -27.45
C MET A 1 0.69 2.10 -26.21
N GLU A 2 0.14 3.22 -25.77
CA GLU A 2 0.55 3.82 -24.51
C GLU A 2 -0.08 3.06 -23.34
N LEU A 3 0.67 2.91 -22.24
CA LEU A 3 0.18 2.27 -21.02
C LEU A 3 -0.80 3.21 -20.29
N THR A 4 -1.88 2.65 -19.74
CA THR A 4 -2.78 3.41 -18.86
C THR A 4 -2.07 3.83 -17.57
N PRO A 5 -2.51 4.88 -16.86
CA PRO A 5 -1.93 5.28 -15.58
C PRO A 5 -1.88 4.14 -14.55
N MET A 6 -2.91 3.28 -14.53
CA MET A 6 -2.93 2.09 -13.67
C MET A 6 -1.85 1.07 -14.07
N GLN A 7 -1.65 0.84 -15.37
CA GLN A 7 -0.59 -0.04 -15.85
C GLN A 7 0.81 0.52 -15.54
N LYS A 8 0.99 1.84 -15.66
CA LYS A 8 2.24 2.51 -15.27
C LYS A 8 2.50 2.36 -13.77
N GLY A 9 1.50 2.63 -12.92
CA GLY A 9 1.61 2.48 -11.47
C GLY A 9 1.94 1.05 -11.03
N ALA A 10 1.24 0.05 -11.60
CA ALA A 10 1.52 -1.36 -11.32
C ALA A 10 2.94 -1.77 -11.76
N ASN A 11 3.42 -1.27 -12.90
CA ASN A 11 4.78 -1.56 -13.37
C ASN A 11 5.84 -0.89 -12.49
N SER A 12 5.60 0.34 -12.03
CA SER A 12 6.48 1.03 -11.09
C SER A 12 6.57 0.28 -9.76
N LEU A 13 5.45 -0.23 -9.24
CA LEU A 13 5.44 -1.04 -8.02
C LEU A 13 6.20 -2.36 -8.18
N ARG A 14 6.02 -3.05 -9.31
CA ARG A 14 6.79 -4.27 -9.63
C ARG A 14 8.30 -4.01 -9.69
N ALA A 15 8.72 -2.82 -10.15
CA ALA A 15 10.13 -2.48 -10.27
C ALA A 15 10.85 -2.27 -8.93
N LEU A 16 10.13 -1.94 -7.85
CA LEU A 16 10.68 -1.78 -6.48
C LEU A 16 11.11 -3.14 -5.88
N GLY A 17 10.55 -4.24 -6.38
CA GLY A 17 10.77 -5.55 -5.79
C GLY A 17 10.06 -5.73 -4.45
N ARG A 18 9.99 -6.99 -4.01
CA ARG A 18 9.10 -7.40 -2.92
C ARG A 18 9.40 -6.75 -1.57
N GLY A 19 10.68 -6.63 -1.20
CA GLY A 19 11.08 -6.08 0.10
C GLY A 19 10.69 -4.61 0.27
N GLU A 20 10.83 -3.82 -0.79
CA GLU A 20 10.44 -2.42 -0.81
C GLU A 20 8.91 -2.28 -0.81
N MET A 21 8.18 -3.12 -1.57
CA MET A 21 6.72 -3.13 -1.55
C MET A 21 6.16 -3.48 -0.16
N VAL A 22 6.74 -4.45 0.56
CA VAL A 22 6.34 -4.77 1.94
C VAL A 22 6.57 -3.58 2.86
N SER A 23 7.74 -2.95 2.78
CA SER A 23 8.06 -1.76 3.58
C SER A 23 7.09 -0.61 3.29
N LEU A 24 6.77 -0.38 2.02
CA LEU A 24 5.83 0.66 1.59
C LEU A 24 4.40 0.36 2.04
N ALA A 25 3.97 -0.91 2.00
CA ALA A 25 2.65 -1.34 2.47
C ALA A 25 2.49 -1.09 3.98
N LEU A 26 3.52 -1.38 4.77
CA LEU A 26 3.50 -1.12 6.21
C LEU A 26 3.41 0.38 6.52
N ALA A 27 4.24 1.19 5.87
CA ALA A 27 4.21 2.65 6.03
C ALA A 27 2.86 3.24 5.60
N TYR A 28 2.26 2.73 4.52
CA TYR A 28 0.94 3.14 4.06
C TYR A 28 -0.16 2.83 5.08
N LEU A 29 -0.18 1.61 5.62
CA LEU A 29 -1.18 1.20 6.62
C LEU A 29 -1.02 1.97 7.94
N GLU A 30 0.22 2.22 8.38
CA GLU A 30 0.52 3.04 9.56
C GLU A 30 0.03 4.48 9.36
N SER A 31 0.35 5.09 8.22
CA SER A 31 -0.10 6.44 7.87
C SER A 31 -1.63 6.53 7.80
N HIS A 32 -2.29 5.53 7.21
CA HIS A 32 -3.76 5.47 7.16
C HIS A 32 -4.36 5.37 8.56
N ALA A 33 -3.80 4.53 9.44
CA ALA A 33 -4.24 4.42 10.82
C ALA A 33 -4.08 5.74 11.59
N GLN A 34 -2.98 6.46 11.39
CA GLN A 34 -2.77 7.80 11.97
C GLN A 34 -3.80 8.81 11.44
N ALA A 35 -4.07 8.80 10.13
CA ALA A 35 -5.07 9.67 9.51
C ALA A 35 -6.48 9.42 10.07
N CYS A 36 -6.89 8.16 10.25
CA CYS A 36 -8.18 7.84 10.87
C CYS A 36 -8.28 8.40 12.30
N THR A 37 -7.20 8.33 13.09
CA THR A 37 -7.16 8.93 14.43
C THR A 37 -7.32 10.44 14.37
N ILE A 38 -6.62 11.12 13.46
CA ILE A 38 -6.74 12.59 13.29
C ILE A 38 -8.16 12.98 12.91
N LEU A 39 -8.82 12.20 12.05
CA LEU A 39 -10.17 12.48 11.56
C LEU A 39 -11.29 12.03 12.53
N GLY A 40 -10.95 11.45 13.68
CA GLY A 40 -11.93 10.93 14.64
C GLY A 40 -12.73 9.74 14.11
N ILE A 41 -12.24 9.05 13.07
CA ILE A 41 -12.85 7.83 12.53
C ILE A 41 -12.44 6.69 13.44
N GLU A 42 -13.42 5.93 13.93
CA GLU A 42 -13.19 4.78 14.81
C GLU A 42 -12.21 3.80 14.13
N LYS A 43 -11.04 3.60 14.74
CA LYS A 43 -10.02 2.69 14.22
C LYS A 43 -10.62 1.29 14.12
N PRO A 44 -10.36 0.53 13.03
CA PRO A 44 -10.65 -0.90 13.01
C PRO A 44 -10.01 -1.54 14.25
N LYS A 45 -10.72 -2.47 14.91
CA LYS A 45 -10.24 -3.19 16.10
C LYS A 45 -8.75 -3.53 15.97
N HIS A 46 -7.96 -3.03 16.91
CA HIS A 46 -6.49 -3.03 16.86
C HIS A 46 -5.93 -4.42 16.50
N VAL A 47 -5.51 -4.55 15.25
CA VAL A 47 -4.50 -5.52 14.84
C VAL A 47 -3.18 -4.99 15.40
N SER A 48 -2.40 -5.81 16.11
CA SER A 48 -1.09 -5.37 16.60
C SER A 48 -0.17 -5.06 15.41
N GLU A 49 0.84 -4.20 15.62
CA GLU A 49 1.85 -3.94 14.57
C GLU A 49 2.54 -5.23 14.11
N GLU A 50 2.75 -6.18 15.02
CA GLU A 50 3.30 -7.49 14.73
C GLU A 50 2.38 -8.34 13.85
N GLU A 51 1.08 -8.37 14.15
CA GLU A 51 0.11 -9.11 13.34
C GLU A 51 -0.10 -8.46 11.97
N MET A 52 -0.05 -7.13 11.90
CA MET A 52 -0.08 -6.39 10.63
C MET A 52 1.16 -6.70 9.79
N SER A 53 2.35 -6.68 10.41
CA SER A 53 3.61 -7.03 9.77
C SER A 53 3.60 -8.46 9.23
N ASP A 54 3.18 -9.43 10.05
CA ASP A 54 3.07 -10.84 9.64
C ASP A 54 2.10 -10.99 8.46
N ARG A 55 0.93 -10.35 8.51
CA ARG A 55 -0.05 -10.39 7.42
C ARG A 55 0.49 -9.79 6.12
N VAL A 56 1.09 -8.61 6.16
CA VAL A 56 1.70 -7.98 4.97
C VAL A 56 2.86 -8.83 4.43
N SER A 57 3.66 -9.41 5.32
CA SER A 57 4.79 -10.28 4.92
C SER A 57 4.34 -11.55 4.20
N ARG A 58 3.08 -11.98 4.35
CA ARG A 58 2.49 -13.15 3.70
C ARG A 58 1.71 -12.80 2.43
N MET A 59 1.49 -11.52 2.15
CA MET A 59 0.83 -11.09 0.92
C MET A 59 1.67 -11.48 -0.31
N THR A 60 0.95 -11.87 -1.35
CA THR A 60 1.48 -12.05 -2.69
C THR A 60 1.86 -10.70 -3.31
N GLU A 61 2.65 -10.74 -4.38
CA GLU A 61 3.05 -9.52 -5.08
C GLU A 61 1.85 -8.76 -5.64
N ASP A 62 0.87 -9.46 -6.23
CA ASP A 62 -0.33 -8.83 -6.76
C ASP A 62 -1.22 -8.22 -5.67
N GLU A 63 -1.29 -8.84 -4.49
CA GLU A 63 -1.99 -8.27 -3.33
C GLU A 63 -1.28 -7.01 -2.80
N LEU A 64 0.06 -7.01 -2.75
CA LEU A 64 0.85 -5.83 -2.39
C LEU A 64 0.65 -4.71 -3.40
N ILE A 65 0.67 -5.02 -4.70
CA ILE A 65 0.39 -4.06 -5.76
C ILE A 65 -1.02 -3.49 -5.59
N ALA A 66 -2.03 -4.34 -5.42
CA ALA A 66 -3.41 -3.90 -5.24
C ALA A 66 -3.60 -2.98 -4.02
N LEU A 67 -2.92 -3.27 -2.91
CA LEU A 67 -2.93 -2.43 -1.71
C LEU A 67 -2.28 -1.06 -1.96
N LEU A 68 -1.20 -1.03 -2.75
CA LEU A 68 -0.40 0.18 -3.03
C LEU A 68 -0.88 0.95 -4.26
N MET A 69 -1.74 0.36 -5.09
CA MET A 69 -2.27 0.98 -6.30
C MET A 69 -2.86 2.38 -6.06
N PRO A 70 -3.68 2.62 -5.01
CA PRO A 70 -4.26 3.93 -4.74
C PRO A 70 -3.23 5.04 -4.58
N ILE A 71 -2.06 4.76 -3.99
CA ILE A 71 -1.00 5.76 -3.83
C ILE A 71 -0.09 5.86 -5.06
N SER A 72 0.09 4.77 -5.80
CA SER A 72 0.89 4.77 -7.04
C SER A 72 0.24 5.59 -8.16
N ALA A 73 -1.10 5.65 -8.19
CA ALA A 73 -1.84 6.41 -9.18
C ALA A 73 -1.79 7.93 -8.93
N LEU A 74 -1.59 8.37 -7.69
CA LEU A 74 -1.53 9.79 -7.33
C LEU A 74 -0.26 10.49 -7.85
N GLY A 75 0.82 9.74 -8.12
CA GLY A 75 2.05 10.26 -8.73
C GLY A 75 2.02 10.35 -10.26
N HIS A 76 0.91 9.98 -10.90
CA HIS A 76 0.74 9.94 -12.36
C HIS A 76 -0.45 10.76 -12.85
N SER A 77 -1.03 11.60 -11.99
CA SER A 77 -2.02 12.60 -12.37
C SER A 77 -1.30 13.79 -13.03
N ASP A 78 -1.46 13.92 -14.35
CA ASP A 78 -1.16 15.16 -15.08
C ASP A 78 -2.02 16.33 -14.57
#